data_AF-A0A940TEL7-F1
#
_entry.id   AF-A0A940TEL7-F1
#
_cell.length_a   1.000
_cell.length_b   1.000
_cell.length_c   1.000
_cell.angle_alpha   90.00
_cell.angle_beta   90.00
_cell.angle_gamma   90.00
#
_symmetry.space_group_name_H-M   'P 1'
#
loop_
_entity.id
_entity.type
_entity.pdbx_description
1 polymer ?
#
loop_
_entity_poly.entity_id
_entity_poly.type
_entity_poly.pdbx_seq_one_letter_code
_entity_poly.pdbx_strand_id
1 'polypeptide(L)' 'IDFELKAVTCDGIEECRTALLKKSKNVLDGNFIEGMACIGGCIGGAGCLTHGMKDKAEVDKYGREAFEKTITDAISLLK' A
#
# COMPACT_ATOMS: atom_id res chain seq x y z
N ILE A 1 22.87 2.53 10.07
CA ILE A 1 22.62 1.61 8.94
C ILE A 1 21.81 2.41 7.95
N ASP A 2 22.36 2.68 6.78
CA ASP A 2 21.62 3.35 5.70
C ASP A 2 20.88 2.26 4.92
N PHE A 3 19.55 2.36 4.81
CA PHE A 3 18.70 1.40 4.11
C PHE A 3 18.16 2.08 2.85
N GLU A 4 18.83 1.86 1.72
CA GLU A 4 18.35 2.35 0.43
C GLU A 4 17.11 1.55 0.02
N LEU A 5 15.93 2.13 0.19
CA LEU A 5 14.67 1.48 -0.12
C LEU A 5 14.46 1.39 -1.65
N LYS A 6 14.30 0.15 -2.15
CA LYS A 6 13.84 -0.16 -3.51
C LYS A 6 12.53 -0.92 -3.43
N ALA A 7 11.46 -0.15 -3.24
CA ALA A 7 10.12 -0.68 -3.01
C ALA A 7 9.48 -1.23 -4.30
N VAL A 8 8.77 -2.34 -4.15
CA VAL A 8 7.91 -2.95 -5.17
C VAL A 8 6.53 -3.07 -4.57
N THR A 9 5.57 -2.33 -5.12
CA THR A 9 4.16 -2.39 -4.73
C THR A 9 3.41 -3.36 -5.63
N CYS A 10 2.46 -4.11 -5.08
CA CYS A 10 1.62 -5.06 -5.81
C CYS A 10 0.14 -4.83 -5.49
N ASP A 11 -0.68 -4.70 -6.52
CA ASP A 11 -2.14 -4.52 -6.38
C ASP A 11 -2.88 -5.75 -6.90
N GLY A 12 -3.47 -6.50 -5.98
CA GLY A 12 -4.12 -7.78 -6.27
C GLY A 12 -3.20 -9.00 -6.17
N ILE A 13 -3.82 -10.15 -5.96
CA ILE A 13 -3.12 -11.42 -5.70
C ILE A 13 -2.21 -11.87 -6.85
N GLU A 14 -2.58 -11.58 -8.09
CA GLU A 14 -1.79 -11.96 -9.28
C GLU A 14 -0.48 -11.16 -9.39
N GLU A 15 -0.50 -9.87 -9.06
CA GLU A 15 0.71 -9.05 -9.01
C GLU A 15 1.62 -9.49 -7.86
N CYS A 16 1.04 -9.76 -6.68
CA CYS A 16 1.77 -10.28 -5.53
C CYS A 16 2.48 -11.60 -5.89
N ARG A 17 1.76 -12.53 -6.54
CA ARG A 17 2.31 -13.79 -7.01
C ARG A 17 3.46 -13.57 -8.01
N THR A 18 3.30 -12.63 -8.92
CA THR A 18 4.32 -12.29 -9.92
C THR A 18 5.58 -11.71 -9.27
N ALA A 19 5.44 -10.80 -8.31
CA ALA A 19 6.57 -10.22 -7.59
C ALA A 19 7.32 -11.27 -6.77
N LEU A 20 6.59 -12.14 -6.06
CA LEU A 20 7.18 -13.27 -5.32
C LEU A 20 7.89 -14.26 -6.24
N LEU A 21 7.34 -14.54 -7.43
CA LEU A 21 7.99 -15.40 -8.42
C LEU A 21 9.26 -14.78 -9.01
N LYS A 22 9.25 -13.47 -9.29
CA LYS A 22 10.46 -12.74 -9.71
C LYS A 22 11.52 -12.76 -8.60
N LYS A 23 11.10 -12.60 -7.35
CA LYS A 23 12.00 -12.67 -6.19
C LYS A 23 12.59 -14.05 -5.99
N SER A 24 11.79 -15.11 -6.10
CA SER A 24 12.28 -16.50 -5.95
C SER A 24 13.30 -16.89 -7.03
N LYS A 25 13.22 -16.27 -8.21
CA LYS A 25 14.19 -16.41 -9.29
C LYS A 25 15.37 -15.42 -9.23
N ASN A 26 15.44 -14.58 -8.18
CA ASN A 26 16.43 -13.51 -8.04
C ASN A 26 16.49 -12.52 -9.23
N VAL A 27 15.36 -12.30 -9.91
CA VAL A 27 15.26 -11.34 -11.04
C VAL A 27 14.44 -10.09 -10.69
N LEU A 28 13.95 -9.98 -9.46
CA LEU A 28 13.25 -8.79 -8.98
C LEU A 28 14.27 -7.70 -8.60
N ASP A 29 14.20 -6.55 -9.25
CA ASP A 29 14.97 -5.35 -8.89
C ASP A 29 14.28 -4.59 -7.75
N GLY A 30 14.28 -5.18 -6.56
CA GLY A 30 13.63 -4.63 -5.38
C GLY A 30 14.04 -5.34 -4.09
N ASN A 31 14.07 -4.60 -2.98
CA ASN A 31 14.45 -5.11 -1.66
C ASN A 31 13.31 -5.08 -0.63
N PHE A 32 12.18 -4.48 -0.97
CA PHE A 32 10.99 -4.42 -0.13
C PHE A 32 9.75 -4.64 -1.00
N ILE A 33 8.95 -5.67 -0.68
CA ILE A 33 7.73 -5.99 -1.41
C ILE A 33 6.55 -5.70 -0.50
N GLU A 34 5.69 -4.78 -0.92
CA GLU A 34 4.40 -4.50 -0.28
C GLU A 34 3.29 -4.92 -1.24
N GLY A 35 2.37 -5.78 -0.78
CA GLY A 35 1.33 -6.32 -1.64
C GLY A 35 0.00 -6.45 -0.94
N MET A 36 -1.07 -6.10 -1.66
CA MET A 36 -2.45 -6.27 -1.21
C MET A 36 -3.13 -7.36 -2.04
N ALA A 37 -3.86 -8.26 -1.39
CA ALA A 37 -4.55 -9.35 -2.10
C ALA A 37 -5.73 -8.86 -2.95
N CYS A 38 -6.40 -7.80 -2.51
CA CYS A 38 -7.53 -7.18 -3.20
C CYS A 38 -7.03 -6.07 -4.12
N ILE A 39 -7.64 -5.98 -5.31
CA ILE A 39 -7.41 -4.89 -6.25
C ILE A 39 -7.94 -3.60 -5.63
N GLY A 40 -7.15 -2.52 -5.65
CA GLY A 40 -7.45 -1.27 -4.98
C GLY A 40 -7.18 -1.27 -3.47
N GLY A 41 -6.47 -2.29 -2.96
CA GLY A 41 -6.12 -2.42 -1.54
C GLY A 41 -7.31 -2.73 -0.64
N CYS A 42 -7.18 -2.41 0.66
CA CYS A 42 -8.19 -2.75 1.68
C CYS A 42 -9.59 -2.20 1.39
N ILE A 43 -9.68 -1.05 0.72
CA ILE A 43 -10.94 -0.41 0.32
C ILE A 43 -11.70 -1.29 -0.70
N GLY A 44 -10.98 -2.02 -1.54
CA GLY A 44 -11.55 -2.95 -2.53
C GLY A 44 -11.80 -4.37 -2.01
N GLY A 45 -11.72 -4.59 -0.69
CA GLY A 45 -11.90 -5.90 -0.10
C GLY A 45 -13.32 -6.43 -0.15
N ALA A 46 -13.50 -7.75 0.02
CA ALA A 46 -14.80 -8.42 -0.02
C ALA A 46 -15.80 -7.92 1.06
N GLY A 47 -15.31 -7.26 2.10
CA GLY A 47 -16.14 -6.61 3.12
C GLY A 47 -16.64 -5.22 2.74
N CYS A 48 -16.30 -4.71 1.54
CA CYS A 48 -16.73 -3.39 1.13
C CYS A 48 -18.21 -3.39 0.70
N LEU A 49 -18.99 -2.46 1.25
CA LEU A 49 -20.42 -2.34 0.98
C LEU A 49 -20.71 -1.88 -0.46
N THR A 50 -19.75 -1.17 -1.04
CA THR A 50 -19.81 -0.60 -2.39
C THR A 50 -18.47 -0.90 -3.07
N HIS A 51 -18.50 -1.37 -4.32
CA HIS A 51 -17.28 -1.69 -5.07
C HIS A 51 -16.97 -0.58 -6.10
N GLY A 52 -17.11 0.68 -5.70
CA GLY A 52 -17.04 1.82 -6.61
C GLY A 52 -15.73 2.59 -6.53
N MET A 53 -15.30 3.18 -7.66
CA MET A 53 -14.20 4.16 -7.66
C MET A 53 -14.47 5.38 -6.76
N LYS A 54 -15.75 5.64 -6.43
CA LYS A 54 -16.17 6.72 -5.53
C LYS A 54 -15.63 6.53 -4.11
N ASP A 55 -15.46 5.29 -3.66
CA ASP A 55 -15.08 5.00 -2.28
C ASP A 55 -13.63 5.40 -1.99
N LYS A 56 -12.74 5.20 -2.96
CA LYS A 56 -11.36 5.68 -2.86
C LYS A 56 -11.30 7.20 -2.74
N ALA A 57 -12.05 7.93 -3.58
CA ALA A 57 -12.02 9.38 -3.59
C ALA A 57 -12.55 9.98 -2.27
N GLU A 58 -13.60 9.39 -1.68
CA GLU A 58 -14.12 9.82 -0.38
C GLU A 58 -13.17 9.48 0.77
N VAL A 59 -12.54 8.30 0.75
CA VAL A 59 -11.50 7.96 1.74
C VAL A 59 -10.30 8.90 1.61
N ASP A 60 -9.85 9.21 0.40
CA ASP A 60 -8.77 10.17 0.16
C ASP A 60 -9.15 11.58 0.66
N LYS A 61 -10.41 11.98 0.49
CA LYS A 61 -10.93 13.25 0.99
C LYS A 61 -10.93 13.29 2.50
N TYR A 62 -11.42 12.25 3.16
CA TYR A 62 -11.38 12.13 4.61
C TYR A 62 -9.93 12.11 5.14
N GLY A 63 -9.01 11.39 4.50
CA GLY A 63 -7.59 11.41 4.87
C GLY A 63 -6.95 12.80 4.73
N ARG A 64 -7.45 13.65 3.82
CA ARG A 64 -7.03 15.06 3.71
C ARG A 64 -7.53 15.94 4.86
N GLU A 65 -8.46 15.49 5.69
CA GLU A 65 -8.91 16.22 6.89
C GLU A 65 -7.99 15.99 8.11
N ALA A 66 -7.13 14.96 8.09
CA ALA A 66 -6.18 14.71 9.18
C ALA A 66 -5.20 15.87 9.39
N PHE A 67 -4.86 16.22 10.62
CA PHE A 67 -3.89 17.28 10.90
C PHE A 67 -2.47 16.84 10.56
N GLU A 68 -2.17 15.56 10.79
CA GLU A 68 -0.87 14.94 10.60
C GLU A 68 -0.86 14.18 9.27
N LYS A 69 -0.01 14.60 8.34
CA LYS A 69 0.05 14.00 6.99
C LYS A 69 1.12 12.94 6.86
N THR A 70 2.10 12.97 7.76
CA THR A 70 3.23 12.05 7.73
C THR A 70 3.39 11.33 9.06
N ILE A 71 4.09 10.20 9.01
CA ILE A 71 4.45 9.43 10.22
C ILE A 71 5.26 10.31 11.19
N THR A 72 6.14 11.16 10.65
CA THR A 72 6.96 12.08 11.45
C THR A 72 6.10 13.09 12.22
N ASP A 73 5.09 13.67 11.56
CA ASP A 73 4.17 14.62 12.19
C ASP A 73 3.38 13.95 13.31
N ALA A 74 2.86 12.74 13.06
CA ALA A 74 2.08 11.98 14.03
C ALA A 74 2.87 11.63 15.30
N ILE A 75 4.14 11.25 15.16
CA ILE A 75 4.99 10.88 16.30
C ILE A 75 5.45 12.12 17.10
N SER A 76 5.50 13.30 16.47
CA SER A 76 5.96 14.52 17.12
C SER A 76 5.03 14.99 18.26
N LEU A 77 3.77 14.57 18.25
CA LEU A 77 2.79 14.86 19.31
C LEU A 77 2.93 13.99 20.56
N LEU A 78 3.66 12.87 20.47
CA LEU A 78 3.87 11.92 21.57
C LEU A 78 5.14 12.21 22.38
N LYS A 79 5.83 13.31 22.09
CA LYS A 79 7.09 13.72 22.73
C LYS A 79 6.89 14.81 23.75
#